data_AF-A0A971RVX0-F1
#
_entry.id   AF-A0A971RVX0-F1
#
_cell.length_a   1.000
_cell.length_b   1.000
_cell.length_c   1.000
_cell.angle_alpha   90.00
_cell.angle_beta   90.00
_cell.angle_gamma   90.00
#
_symmetry.space_group_name_H-M   'P 1'
#
loop_
_entity.id
_entity.type
_entity.pdbx_description
1 polymer ?
#
loop_
_entity_poly.entity_id
_entity_poly.type
_entity_poly.pdbx_seq_one_letter_code
_entity_poly.pdbx_strand_id
1 'polypeptide(L)'
;MRINNNIMAMNANRALGINNTGMAKSLEKLSSGLRINRAGDDAAGLSISEKMRAQIRGLNMASKNAQDGISLIQTAEGALDEAHAILQRMRELAVQAANDTNVEVDRVALQDEINQLAAELTRIAENTEFNTQKLLDGNFSGRKFHIGANERQFVELTIGDMSAEELKVRVEYEVFTDNNVSKIKFDSVSGKFVDVGEEIIADGAKAKIAGYYTDDGKLLLAIDKAIGSGEKVKAGINVSNQEAADSAITIINNAIETVSRQRSELGAMQN
;
A
#
# COMPACT_ATOMS: atom_id res chain seq x y z
N MET A 1 -16.07 92.63 -14.19
CA MET A 1 -15.00 91.73 -13.69
C MET A 1 -15.24 91.51 -12.20
N ARG A 2 -15.38 90.26 -11.75
CA ARG A 2 -15.52 89.91 -10.32
C ARG A 2 -14.14 89.49 -9.80
N ILE A 3 -13.63 90.16 -8.76
CA ILE A 3 -12.23 90.03 -8.27
C ILE A 3 -12.10 88.98 -7.15
N ASN A 4 -13.16 88.70 -6.38
CA ASN A 4 -13.09 87.81 -5.21
C ASN A 4 -12.91 86.32 -5.55
N ASN A 5 -13.36 85.86 -6.72
CA ASN A 5 -13.22 84.48 -7.14
C ASN A 5 -12.54 84.42 -8.50
N ASN A 6 -11.28 83.94 -8.53
CA ASN A 6 -10.54 83.72 -9.77
C ASN A 6 -10.95 82.39 -10.41
N ILE A 7 -12.02 82.44 -11.21
CA ILE A 7 -12.63 81.27 -11.84
C ILE A 7 -11.65 80.57 -12.80
N MET A 8 -10.78 81.33 -13.48
CA MET A 8 -9.77 80.77 -14.39
C MET A 8 -8.71 79.96 -13.64
N ALA A 9 -8.21 80.48 -12.51
CA ALA A 9 -7.27 79.75 -11.66
C ALA A 9 -7.92 78.52 -11.00
N MET A 10 -9.18 78.62 -10.56
CA MET A 10 -9.93 77.47 -10.02
C MET A 10 -10.14 76.37 -11.07
N ASN A 11 -10.42 76.74 -12.32
CA ASN A 11 -10.57 75.77 -13.40
C ASN A 11 -9.22 75.11 -13.76
N ALA A 12 -8.13 75.88 -13.81
CA ALA A 12 -6.78 75.36 -14.02
C ALA A 12 -6.35 74.39 -12.90
N ASN A 13 -6.63 74.73 -11.63
CA ASN A 13 -6.34 73.85 -10.50
C ASN A 13 -7.17 72.55 -10.56
N ARG A 14 -8.46 72.61 -10.90
CA ARG A 14 -9.29 71.42 -11.11
C ARG A 14 -8.73 70.52 -12.22
N ALA A 15 -8.32 71.09 -13.35
CA ALA A 15 -7.73 70.36 -14.46
C ALA A 15 -6.37 69.71 -14.08
N LEU A 16 -5.53 70.43 -13.33
CA LEU A 16 -4.27 69.89 -12.78
C LEU A 16 -4.54 68.76 -11.79
N GLY A 17 -5.56 68.87 -10.94
CA GLY A 17 -5.98 67.81 -10.03
C GLY A 17 -6.38 66.53 -10.78
N ILE A 18 -7.20 66.66 -11.83
CA ILE A 18 -7.58 65.52 -12.68
C ILE A 18 -6.35 64.90 -13.35
N ASN A 19 -5.46 65.71 -13.91
CA ASN A 19 -4.23 65.23 -14.54
C ASN A 19 -3.33 64.47 -13.54
N ASN A 20 -3.13 65.04 -12.34
CA ASN A 20 -2.32 64.41 -11.30
C ASN A 20 -2.93 63.06 -10.85
N THR A 21 -4.25 62.95 -10.74
CA THR A 21 -4.91 61.66 -10.44
C THR A 21 -4.76 60.64 -11.57
N GLY A 22 -4.82 61.08 -12.84
CA GLY A 22 -4.55 60.23 -14.01
C GLY A 22 -3.10 59.73 -14.05
N MET A 23 -2.13 60.62 -13.79
CA MET A 23 -0.71 60.29 -13.72
C MET A 23 -0.42 59.32 -12.58
N ALA A 24 -1.01 59.54 -11.40
CA ALA A 24 -0.87 58.62 -10.26
C ALA A 24 -1.40 57.22 -10.58
N LYS A 25 -2.55 57.09 -11.26
CA LYS A 25 -3.07 55.79 -11.73
C LYS A 25 -2.16 55.12 -12.75
N SER A 26 -1.61 55.87 -13.70
CA SER A 26 -0.67 55.33 -14.68
C SER A 26 0.62 54.84 -14.02
N LEU A 27 1.14 55.57 -13.04
CA LEU A 27 2.29 55.14 -12.24
C LEU A 27 1.97 53.89 -11.41
N GLU A 28 0.77 53.78 -10.83
CA GLU A 28 0.31 52.59 -10.11
C GLU A 28 0.29 51.34 -11.03
N LYS A 29 -0.21 51.49 -12.26
CA LYS A 29 -0.23 50.41 -13.27
C LYS A 29 1.17 50.06 -13.77
N LEU A 30 2.03 51.05 -13.95
CA LEU A 30 3.43 50.84 -14.34
C LEU A 30 4.19 50.06 -13.24
N SER A 31 4.00 50.45 -11.97
CA SER A 31 4.70 49.84 -10.84
C SER A 31 4.22 48.42 -10.55
N SER A 32 2.93 48.11 -10.75
CA SER A 32 2.40 46.76 -10.54
C SER A 32 2.55 45.87 -11.78
N GLY A 33 2.73 46.47 -12.96
CA GLY A 33 2.68 45.77 -14.25
C GLY A 33 1.28 45.26 -14.63
N LEU A 34 0.24 45.57 -13.84
CA LEU A 34 -1.13 45.10 -14.06
C LEU A 34 -1.99 46.22 -14.66
N ARG A 35 -2.76 45.87 -15.69
CA ARG A 35 -3.72 46.79 -16.34
C ARG A 35 -4.87 47.20 -15.40
N ILE A 36 -5.28 46.30 -14.49
CA ILE A 36 -6.39 46.45 -13.54
C ILE A 36 -5.85 46.25 -12.12
N ASN A 37 -5.71 47.33 -11.35
CA ASN A 37 -5.25 47.26 -9.95
C ASN A 37 -6.39 47.40 -8.93
N ARG A 38 -7.54 47.98 -9.33
CA ARG A 38 -8.67 48.29 -8.43
C ARG A 38 -10.00 47.99 -9.10
N ALA A 39 -11.03 47.71 -8.30
CA ALA A 39 -12.38 47.43 -8.79
C ALA A 39 -13.00 48.62 -9.58
N GLY A 40 -12.55 49.84 -9.30
CA GLY A 40 -13.00 51.05 -9.98
C GLY A 40 -12.46 51.23 -11.40
N ASP A 41 -11.44 50.47 -11.83
CA ASP A 41 -10.92 50.55 -13.20
C ASP A 41 -11.69 49.61 -14.14
N ASP A 42 -12.01 48.39 -13.69
CA ASP A 42 -12.83 47.41 -14.42
C ASP A 42 -13.32 46.34 -13.42
N ALA A 43 -14.57 46.46 -12.96
CA ALA A 43 -15.13 45.55 -11.95
C ALA A 43 -15.31 44.12 -12.48
N ALA A 44 -15.69 43.96 -13.76
CA ALA A 44 -15.85 42.65 -14.38
C ALA A 44 -14.49 42.00 -14.67
N GLY A 45 -13.53 42.77 -15.19
CA GLY A 45 -12.17 42.29 -15.41
C GLY A 45 -11.46 41.89 -14.11
N LEU A 46 -11.70 42.62 -13.01
CA LEU A 46 -11.15 42.26 -11.71
C LEU A 46 -11.77 40.96 -11.18
N SER A 47 -13.09 40.77 -11.26
CA SER A 47 -13.73 39.55 -10.76
C SER A 47 -13.34 38.29 -11.53
N ILE A 48 -13.22 38.39 -12.86
CA ILE A 48 -12.73 37.29 -13.71
C ILE A 48 -11.26 36.99 -13.39
N SER A 49 -10.42 38.01 -13.23
CA SER A 49 -8.99 37.81 -12.92
C SER A 49 -8.78 37.22 -11.53
N GLU A 50 -9.57 37.58 -10.51
CA GLU A 50 -9.52 36.95 -9.20
C GLU A 50 -10.02 35.50 -9.23
N LYS A 51 -11.07 35.18 -10.01
CA LYS A 51 -11.49 33.79 -10.25
C LYS A 51 -10.36 32.96 -10.88
N MET A 52 -9.72 33.49 -11.93
CA MET A 52 -8.59 32.81 -12.58
C MET A 52 -7.41 32.67 -11.61
N ARG A 53 -7.12 33.68 -10.81
CA ARG A 53 -6.04 33.63 -9.81
C ARG A 53 -6.32 32.58 -8.73
N ALA A 54 -7.57 32.47 -8.27
CA ALA A 54 -7.99 31.41 -7.35
C ALA A 54 -7.83 30.02 -7.99
N GLN A 55 -8.24 29.88 -9.25
CA GLN A 55 -8.08 28.62 -10.00
C GLN A 55 -6.60 28.26 -10.18
N ILE A 56 -5.73 29.20 -10.53
CA ILE A 56 -4.28 28.96 -10.67
C ILE A 56 -3.69 28.48 -9.33
N ARG A 57 -4.05 29.13 -8.21
CA ARG A 57 -3.60 28.67 -6.87
C ARG A 57 -4.12 27.27 -6.54
N GLY A 58 -5.37 26.97 -6.89
CA GLY A 58 -5.95 25.65 -6.74
C GLY A 58 -5.21 24.60 -7.58
N LEU A 59 -4.91 24.89 -8.84
CA LEU A 59 -4.15 24.02 -9.74
C LEU A 59 -2.71 23.80 -9.26
N ASN A 60 -2.06 24.82 -8.69
CA ASN A 60 -0.72 24.67 -8.11
C ASN A 60 -0.72 23.69 -6.92
N MET A 61 -1.72 23.79 -6.05
CA MET A 61 -1.87 22.84 -4.94
C MET A 61 -2.25 21.44 -5.45
N ALA A 62 -3.12 21.35 -6.45
CA ALA A 62 -3.46 20.09 -7.10
C ALA A 62 -2.24 19.39 -7.73
N SER A 63 -1.35 20.15 -8.37
CA SER A 63 -0.09 19.63 -8.92
C SER A 63 0.80 19.06 -7.82
N LYS A 64 0.91 19.76 -6.68
CA LYS A 64 1.65 19.26 -5.51
C LYS A 64 1.00 17.98 -4.94
N ASN A 65 -0.31 17.95 -4.78
CA ASN A 65 -1.03 16.76 -4.32
C ASN A 65 -0.85 15.57 -5.28
N ALA A 66 -0.80 15.81 -6.59
CA ALA A 66 -0.53 14.77 -7.58
C ALA A 66 0.88 14.21 -7.42
N GLN A 67 1.89 15.06 -7.17
CA GLN A 67 3.26 14.62 -6.89
C GLN A 67 3.37 13.80 -5.61
N ASP A 68 2.65 14.19 -4.56
CA ASP A 68 2.57 13.41 -3.32
C ASP A 68 1.90 12.05 -3.57
N GLY A 69 0.85 12.01 -4.40
CA GLY A 69 0.19 10.78 -4.86
C GLY A 69 1.12 9.86 -5.65
N ILE A 70 1.90 10.40 -6.59
CA ILE A 70 2.91 9.65 -7.35
C ILE A 70 3.97 9.06 -6.42
N SER A 71 4.46 9.85 -5.46
CA SER A 71 5.47 9.39 -4.50
C SER A 71 4.95 8.25 -3.61
N LEU A 72 3.68 8.32 -3.21
CA LEU A 72 3.01 7.25 -2.49
C LEU A 72 2.88 5.98 -3.35
N ILE A 73 2.44 6.12 -4.60
CA ILE A 73 2.30 4.99 -5.53
C ILE A 73 3.65 4.32 -5.77
N GLN A 74 4.72 5.09 -5.97
CA GLN A 74 6.08 4.55 -6.16
C GLN A 74 6.59 3.81 -4.91
N THR A 75 6.25 4.30 -3.72
CA THR A 75 6.59 3.61 -2.46
C THR A 75 5.88 2.27 -2.36
N ALA A 76 4.59 2.24 -2.72
CA ALA A 76 3.82 1.00 -2.77
C ALA A 76 4.34 0.04 -3.85
N GLU A 77 4.63 0.52 -5.06
CA GLU A 77 5.14 -0.28 -6.16
C GLU A 77 6.50 -0.92 -5.82
N GLY A 78 7.43 -0.17 -5.24
CA GLY A 78 8.72 -0.72 -4.79
C GLY A 78 8.57 -1.83 -3.75
N ALA A 79 7.61 -1.69 -2.82
CA ALA A 79 7.32 -2.76 -1.85
C ALA A 79 6.68 -3.99 -2.53
N LEU A 80 5.82 -3.79 -3.53
CA LEU A 80 5.23 -4.88 -4.30
C LEU A 80 6.23 -5.59 -5.23
N ASP A 81 7.26 -4.90 -5.70
CA ASP A 81 8.37 -5.50 -6.44
C ASP A 81 9.13 -6.50 -5.56
N GLU A 82 9.44 -6.12 -4.32
CA GLU A 82 10.06 -7.02 -3.33
C GLU A 82 9.14 -8.19 -2.97
N ALA A 83 7.85 -7.94 -2.74
CA ALA A 83 6.87 -8.99 -2.48
C ALA A 83 6.78 -9.98 -3.67
N HIS A 84 6.82 -9.47 -4.90
CA HIS A 84 6.83 -10.31 -6.10
C HIS A 84 8.10 -11.17 -6.19
N ALA A 85 9.28 -10.61 -5.92
CA ALA A 85 10.54 -11.36 -5.90
C ALA A 85 10.53 -12.47 -4.84
N ILE A 86 10.02 -12.18 -3.64
CA ILE A 86 9.84 -13.17 -2.57
C ILE A 86 8.90 -14.28 -3.03
N LEU A 87 7.75 -13.96 -3.62
CA LEU A 87 6.80 -14.97 -4.09
C LEU A 87 7.38 -15.86 -5.20
N GLN A 88 8.18 -15.29 -6.11
CA GLN A 88 8.91 -16.09 -7.12
C GLN A 88 9.90 -17.05 -6.44
N ARG A 89 10.63 -16.59 -5.43
CA ARG A 89 11.53 -17.45 -4.65
C ARG A 89 10.76 -18.56 -3.92
N MET A 90 9.62 -18.24 -3.32
CA MET A 90 8.75 -19.25 -2.68
C MET A 90 8.26 -20.29 -3.68
N ARG A 91 7.93 -19.87 -4.90
CA ARG A 91 7.54 -20.77 -5.99
C ARG A 91 8.68 -21.71 -6.38
N GLU A 92 9.91 -21.21 -6.50
CA GLU A 92 11.09 -22.05 -6.77
C GLU A 92 11.25 -23.14 -5.70
N LEU A 93 11.14 -22.76 -4.42
CA LEU A 93 11.24 -23.69 -3.30
C LEU A 93 10.10 -24.71 -3.29
N ALA A 94 8.88 -24.30 -3.61
CA ALA A 94 7.73 -25.21 -3.72
C ALA A 94 7.93 -26.22 -4.86
N VAL A 95 8.42 -25.78 -6.02
CA VAL A 95 8.77 -26.68 -7.15
C VAL A 95 9.91 -27.63 -6.75
N GLN A 96 10.91 -27.14 -6.03
CA GLN A 96 11.98 -27.98 -5.51
C GLN A 96 11.43 -29.04 -4.55
N ALA A 97 10.56 -28.67 -3.61
CA ALA A 97 9.96 -29.56 -2.62
C ALA A 97 9.00 -30.60 -3.24
N ALA A 98 8.38 -30.28 -4.38
CA ALA A 98 7.50 -31.17 -5.14
C ALA A 98 8.25 -32.34 -5.81
N ASN A 99 9.59 -32.28 -5.91
CA ASN A 99 10.36 -33.41 -6.42
C ASN A 99 10.42 -34.57 -5.41
N ASP A 100 10.10 -35.78 -5.88
CA ASP A 100 9.98 -36.98 -5.04
C ASP A 100 11.34 -37.53 -4.58
N THR A 101 12.45 -37.10 -5.20
CA THR A 101 13.81 -37.50 -4.80
C THR A 101 14.31 -36.84 -3.51
N ASN A 102 13.59 -35.85 -2.97
CA ASN A 102 14.00 -35.17 -1.74
C ASN A 102 13.65 -35.99 -0.49
N VAL A 103 14.57 -36.00 0.48
CA VAL A 103 14.33 -36.62 1.77
C VAL A 103 13.45 -35.72 2.64
N GLU A 104 12.72 -36.28 3.60
CA GLU A 104 11.87 -35.51 4.53
C GLU A 104 12.64 -34.39 5.26
N VAL A 105 13.92 -34.60 5.58
CA VAL A 105 14.78 -33.59 6.22
C VAL A 105 15.00 -32.39 5.29
N ASP A 106 15.20 -32.62 4.00
CA ASP A 106 15.40 -31.55 3.02
C ASP A 106 14.13 -30.73 2.81
N ARG A 107 12.96 -31.40 2.81
CA ARG A 107 11.66 -30.71 2.73
C ARG A 107 11.38 -29.83 3.94
N VAL A 108 11.83 -30.23 5.13
CA VAL A 108 11.70 -29.39 6.33
C VAL A 108 12.59 -28.15 6.24
N ALA A 109 13.83 -28.27 5.76
CA ALA A 109 14.69 -27.11 5.54
C ALA A 109 14.10 -26.13 4.50
N LEU A 110 13.51 -26.65 3.42
CA LEU A 110 12.78 -25.82 2.44
C LEU A 110 11.53 -25.16 3.06
N GLN A 111 10.82 -25.87 3.92
CA GLN A 111 9.67 -25.33 4.65
C GLN A 111 10.09 -24.18 5.58
N ASP A 112 11.22 -24.30 6.26
CA ASP A 112 11.74 -23.23 7.13
C ASP A 112 12.10 -21.98 6.32
N GLU A 113 12.70 -22.12 5.14
CA GLU A 113 12.95 -21.00 4.22
C GLU A 113 11.63 -20.36 3.77
N ILE A 114 10.63 -21.16 3.38
CA ILE A 114 9.29 -20.67 3.02
C ILE A 114 8.62 -19.94 4.20
N ASN A 115 8.78 -20.43 5.43
CA ASN A 115 8.26 -19.78 6.64
C ASN A 115 8.90 -18.41 6.86
N GLN A 116 10.22 -18.29 6.66
CA GLN A 116 10.94 -17.02 6.75
C GLN A 116 10.49 -16.04 5.67
N LEU A 117 10.34 -16.51 4.43
CA LEU A 117 9.85 -15.70 3.31
C LEU A 117 8.42 -15.21 3.55
N ALA A 118 7.54 -16.05 4.10
CA ALA A 118 6.18 -15.66 4.49
C ALA A 118 6.17 -14.63 5.63
N ALA A 119 7.08 -14.76 6.61
CA ALA A 119 7.23 -13.77 7.67
C ALA A 119 7.72 -12.42 7.12
N GLU A 120 8.67 -12.46 6.20
CA GLU A 120 9.21 -11.29 5.53
C GLU A 120 8.16 -10.58 4.66
N LEU A 121 7.33 -11.33 3.95
CA LEU A 121 6.24 -10.77 3.16
C LEU A 121 5.24 -10.01 4.05
N THR A 122 4.84 -10.57 5.19
CA THR A 122 3.99 -9.82 6.14
C THR A 122 4.73 -8.64 6.77
N ARG A 123 6.04 -8.75 7.03
CA ARG A 123 6.84 -7.61 7.51
C ARG A 123 6.82 -6.46 6.50
N ILE A 124 6.92 -6.75 5.20
CA ILE A 124 6.79 -5.74 4.13
C ILE A 124 5.38 -5.15 4.13
N ALA A 125 4.33 -5.97 4.23
CA ALA A 125 2.95 -5.49 4.25
C ALA A 125 2.68 -4.56 5.45
N GLU A 126 3.15 -4.92 6.64
CA GLU A 126 2.93 -4.17 7.88
C GLU A 126 3.81 -2.92 8.01
N ASN A 127 5.05 -2.93 7.48
CA ASN A 127 5.98 -1.80 7.64
C ASN A 127 5.95 -0.81 6.49
N THR A 128 5.41 -1.17 5.32
CA THR A 128 5.29 -0.23 4.19
C THR A 128 4.29 0.87 4.53
N GLU A 129 4.82 2.08 4.74
CA GLU A 129 4.02 3.25 5.07
C GLU A 129 4.47 4.51 4.34
N PHE A 130 3.51 5.38 4.04
CA PHE A 130 3.78 6.71 3.53
C PHE A 130 3.11 7.72 4.44
N ASN A 131 3.90 8.64 5.02
CA ASN A 131 3.40 9.63 5.97
C ASN A 131 2.52 9.00 7.07
N THR A 132 3.03 7.94 7.72
CA THR A 132 2.38 7.14 8.79
C THR A 132 1.12 6.35 8.37
N GLN A 133 0.77 6.34 7.09
CA GLN A 133 -0.34 5.55 6.56
C GLN A 133 0.19 4.24 5.98
N LYS A 134 -0.32 3.11 6.48
CA LYS A 134 -0.05 1.78 5.91
C LYS A 134 -0.68 1.66 4.52
N LEU A 135 0.05 1.06 3.60
CA LEU A 135 -0.33 0.98 2.19
C LEU A 135 -0.81 -0.42 1.77
N LEU A 136 -0.28 -1.47 2.39
CA LEU A 136 -0.42 -2.86 1.94
C LEU A 136 -1.24 -3.76 2.88
N ASP A 137 -1.85 -3.18 3.91
CA ASP A 137 -2.61 -3.88 4.96
C ASP A 137 -4.11 -4.03 4.64
N GLY A 138 -4.53 -3.67 3.42
CA GLY A 138 -5.93 -3.70 2.98
C GLY A 138 -6.79 -2.54 3.49
N ASN A 139 -6.33 -1.74 4.44
CA ASN A 139 -7.07 -0.58 4.95
C ASN A 139 -6.95 0.64 4.02
N PHE A 140 -6.08 0.56 3.01
CA PHE A 140 -5.88 1.60 2.01
C PHE A 140 -6.88 1.49 0.84
N SER A 141 -8.18 1.57 1.15
CA SER A 141 -9.25 1.55 0.15
C SER A 141 -9.95 2.90 -0.02
N GLY A 142 -10.27 3.24 -1.28
CA GLY A 142 -11.07 4.42 -1.63
C GLY A 142 -10.45 5.77 -1.28
N ARG A 143 -9.11 5.88 -1.26
CA ARG A 143 -8.40 7.12 -0.92
C ARG A 143 -8.44 8.08 -2.11
N LYS A 144 -8.80 9.34 -1.86
CA LYS A 144 -9.03 10.34 -2.91
C LYS A 144 -7.93 11.39 -2.93
N PHE A 145 -7.30 11.54 -4.09
CA PHE A 145 -6.31 12.59 -4.36
C PHE A 145 -6.96 13.71 -5.16
N HIS A 146 -7.07 14.89 -4.56
CA HIS A 146 -7.57 16.08 -5.26
C HIS A 146 -6.51 16.64 -6.20
N ILE A 147 -6.74 16.44 -7.50
CA ILE A 147 -5.85 16.84 -8.59
C ILE A 147 -6.44 17.96 -9.48
N GLY A 148 -7.49 18.62 -9.01
CA GLY A 148 -8.09 19.76 -9.71
C GLY A 148 -8.45 20.92 -8.78
N ALA A 149 -8.80 22.05 -9.38
CA ALA A 149 -9.13 23.28 -8.65
C ALA A 149 -10.61 23.36 -8.22
N ASN A 150 -11.47 22.50 -8.77
CA ASN A 150 -12.91 22.48 -8.48
C ASN A 150 -13.30 21.26 -7.65
N GLU A 151 -14.50 21.31 -7.08
CA GLU A 151 -15.09 20.20 -6.35
C GLU A 151 -15.18 18.94 -7.22
N ARG A 152 -14.97 17.77 -6.59
CA ARG A 152 -15.07 16.44 -7.20
C ARG A 152 -14.06 16.13 -8.30
N GLN A 153 -13.00 16.93 -8.44
CA GLN A 153 -11.85 16.62 -9.29
C GLN A 153 -10.81 15.83 -8.49
N PHE A 154 -11.04 14.52 -8.34
CA PHE A 154 -10.15 13.62 -7.64
C PHE A 154 -9.92 12.32 -8.40
N VAL A 155 -8.77 11.70 -8.14
CA VAL A 155 -8.47 10.33 -8.52
C VAL A 155 -8.63 9.47 -7.27
N GLU A 156 -9.32 8.35 -7.41
CA GLU A 156 -9.49 7.37 -6.33
C GLU A 156 -8.45 6.26 -6.49
N LEU A 157 -7.76 5.95 -5.40
CA LEU A 157 -6.74 4.91 -5.32
C LEU A 157 -7.18 3.87 -4.29
N THR A 158 -7.09 2.61 -4.69
CA THR A 158 -7.29 1.46 -3.81
C THR A 158 -6.10 0.54 -3.94
N ILE A 159 -5.53 0.17 -2.80
CA ILE A 159 -4.49 -0.84 -2.70
C ILE A 159 -5.07 -1.99 -1.88
N GLY A 160 -5.11 -3.18 -2.49
CA GLY A 160 -5.58 -4.39 -1.82
C GLY A 160 -4.66 -4.81 -0.67
N ASP A 161 -5.14 -5.71 0.18
CA ASP A 161 -4.29 -6.36 1.17
C ASP A 161 -3.29 -7.29 0.46
N MET A 162 -2.01 -7.09 0.75
CA MET A 162 -0.89 -7.85 0.17
C MET A 162 -0.10 -8.59 1.25
N SER A 163 -0.71 -8.79 2.42
CA SER A 163 -0.16 -9.63 3.49
C SER A 163 -0.11 -11.10 3.09
N ALA A 164 0.77 -11.86 3.73
CA ALA A 164 0.92 -13.29 3.44
C ALA A 164 -0.34 -14.08 3.78
N GLU A 165 -1.15 -13.59 4.73
CA GLU A 165 -2.46 -14.13 5.06
C GLU A 165 -3.47 -14.01 3.92
N GLU A 166 -3.68 -12.81 3.37
CA GLU A 166 -4.66 -12.62 2.28
C GLU A 166 -4.24 -13.34 1.00
N LEU A 167 -2.92 -13.37 0.73
CA LEU A 167 -2.35 -14.12 -0.39
C LEU A 167 -2.37 -15.64 -0.17
N LYS A 168 -2.81 -16.11 1.01
CA LYS A 168 -2.87 -17.53 1.41
C LYS A 168 -1.53 -18.27 1.42
N VAL A 169 -0.43 -17.51 1.44
CA VAL A 169 0.93 -18.04 1.47
C VAL A 169 1.39 -18.26 2.93
N ARG A 170 0.65 -17.72 3.90
CA ARG A 170 0.77 -18.00 5.32
C ARG A 170 -0.54 -18.55 5.88
N VAL A 171 -0.41 -19.63 6.63
CA VAL A 171 -1.51 -20.34 7.28
C VAL A 171 -1.43 -20.13 8.79
N GLU A 172 -2.55 -19.76 9.39
CA GLU A 172 -2.70 -19.69 10.84
C GLU A 172 -3.26 -21.03 11.37
N TYR A 173 -2.51 -21.65 12.27
CA TYR A 173 -2.82 -22.90 12.94
C TYR A 173 -3.27 -22.60 14.38
N GLU A 174 -4.41 -23.16 14.79
CA GLU A 174 -4.88 -23.06 16.18
C GLU A 174 -4.33 -24.23 17.00
N VAL A 175 -3.62 -23.94 18.10
CA VAL A 175 -3.10 -24.96 19.01
C VAL A 175 -4.15 -25.25 20.09
N PHE A 176 -4.59 -26.50 20.16
CA PHE A 176 -5.52 -26.98 21.17
C PHE A 176 -4.93 -28.19 21.90
N THR A 177 -5.36 -28.40 23.13
CA THR A 177 -4.95 -29.59 23.89
C THR A 177 -6.13 -30.53 23.98
N ASP A 178 -5.94 -31.77 23.53
CA ASP A 178 -6.94 -32.82 23.62
C ASP A 178 -6.29 -34.02 24.31
N ASN A 179 -6.90 -34.51 25.40
CA ASN A 179 -6.37 -35.59 26.24
C ASN A 179 -4.89 -35.43 26.64
N ASN A 180 -4.50 -34.22 27.05
CA ASN A 180 -3.13 -33.88 27.48
C ASN A 180 -2.04 -33.96 26.39
N VAL A 181 -2.46 -33.98 25.12
CA VAL A 181 -1.60 -33.95 23.93
C VAL A 181 -1.83 -32.65 23.18
N SER A 182 -0.77 -31.90 22.87
CA SER A 182 -0.85 -30.72 22.02
C SER A 182 -1.21 -31.15 20.59
N LYS A 183 -2.31 -30.61 20.08
CA LYS A 183 -2.75 -30.76 18.70
C LYS A 183 -2.81 -29.39 18.03
N ILE A 184 -2.60 -29.39 16.71
CA ILE A 184 -2.81 -28.22 15.87
C ILE A 184 -3.99 -28.48 14.96
N LYS A 185 -4.85 -27.48 14.75
CA LYS A 185 -5.95 -27.51 13.77
C LYS A 185 -5.67 -26.51 12.65
N PHE A 186 -5.82 -26.97 11.41
CA PHE A 186 -6.07 -26.10 10.26
C PHE A 186 -7.34 -26.56 9.57
N ASP A 187 -8.35 -25.68 9.54
CA ASP A 187 -9.68 -25.95 9.02
C ASP A 187 -10.32 -27.22 9.64
N SER A 188 -10.28 -28.36 8.96
CA SER A 188 -10.84 -29.65 9.41
C SER A 188 -9.80 -30.71 9.76
N VAL A 189 -8.52 -30.43 9.54
CA VAL A 189 -7.41 -31.37 9.73
C VAL A 189 -6.71 -31.08 11.05
N SER A 190 -6.61 -32.09 11.92
CA SER A 190 -5.87 -32.00 13.17
C SER A 190 -4.58 -32.81 13.14
N GLY A 191 -3.51 -32.23 13.66
CA GLY A 191 -2.23 -32.91 13.84
C GLY A 191 -1.85 -33.04 15.31
N LYS A 192 -1.33 -34.19 15.72
CA LYS A 192 -0.75 -34.44 17.05
C LYS A 192 0.74 -34.13 17.05
N PHE A 193 1.24 -33.46 18.10
CA PHE A 193 2.68 -33.29 18.30
C PHE A 193 3.34 -34.64 18.60
N VAL A 194 4.42 -34.93 17.91
CA VAL A 194 5.26 -36.11 18.08
C VAL A 194 6.72 -35.64 18.07
N ASP A 195 7.50 -36.05 19.07
CA ASP A 195 8.92 -35.71 19.18
C ASP A 195 9.79 -36.72 18.39
N VAL A 196 11.05 -36.38 18.12
CA VAL A 196 11.98 -37.22 17.36
C VAL A 196 12.10 -38.60 18.01
N GLY A 197 11.79 -39.65 17.24
CA GLY A 197 11.90 -41.04 17.66
C GLY A 197 10.64 -41.62 18.34
N GLU A 198 9.61 -40.80 18.59
CA GLU A 198 8.29 -41.26 19.07
C GLU A 198 7.43 -41.79 17.90
N GLU A 199 6.47 -42.66 18.23
CA GLU A 199 5.55 -43.23 17.22
C GLU A 199 4.53 -42.17 16.75
N ILE A 200 4.49 -41.98 15.43
CA ILE A 200 3.55 -41.08 14.75
C ILE A 200 2.14 -41.68 14.73
N ILE A 201 2.04 -43.00 14.56
CA ILE A 201 0.80 -43.76 14.40
C ILE A 201 0.93 -45.09 15.15
N ALA A 202 -0.20 -45.71 15.53
CA ALA A 202 -0.25 -47.01 16.20
C ALA A 202 0.40 -48.18 15.42
N ASP A 203 0.80 -47.96 14.16
CA ASP A 203 1.43 -48.94 13.26
C ASP A 203 2.98 -48.93 13.33
N GLY A 204 3.57 -48.23 14.31
CA GLY A 204 5.01 -48.30 14.64
C GLY A 204 5.94 -47.40 13.79
N ALA A 205 5.38 -46.53 12.95
CA ALA A 205 6.16 -45.54 12.20
C ALA A 205 6.69 -44.46 13.16
N LYS A 206 8.02 -44.31 13.26
CA LYS A 206 8.66 -43.32 14.15
C LYS A 206 8.86 -41.98 13.45
N ALA A 207 8.66 -40.90 14.19
CA ALA A 207 8.94 -39.54 13.76
C ALA A 207 10.45 -39.37 13.55
N LYS A 208 10.86 -39.10 12.31
CA LYS A 208 12.25 -38.74 12.02
C LYS A 208 12.57 -37.30 12.43
N ILE A 209 11.54 -36.47 12.62
CA ILE A 209 11.62 -35.03 12.87
C ILE A 209 10.51 -34.67 13.87
N ALA A 210 10.76 -33.74 14.79
CA ALA A 210 9.74 -33.25 15.71
C ALA A 210 8.71 -32.38 14.96
N GLY A 211 7.43 -32.59 15.24
CA GLY A 211 6.38 -31.82 14.58
C GLY A 211 4.98 -32.34 14.83
N TYR A 212 4.00 -31.67 14.24
CA TYR A 212 2.61 -32.08 14.26
C TYR A 212 2.30 -32.98 13.06
N TYR A 213 1.79 -34.17 13.31
CA TYR A 213 1.44 -35.16 12.29
C TYR A 213 -0.06 -35.44 12.28
N THR A 214 -0.69 -35.60 11.11
CA THR A 214 -2.07 -36.10 11.01
C THR A 214 -2.16 -37.52 11.55
N ASP A 215 -3.39 -37.97 11.82
CA ASP A 215 -3.68 -39.36 12.16
C ASP A 215 -3.26 -40.36 11.04
N ASP A 216 -3.09 -39.88 9.81
CA ASP A 216 -2.57 -40.62 8.65
C ASP A 216 -1.02 -40.62 8.57
N GLY A 217 -0.33 -40.01 9.53
CA GLY A 217 1.12 -39.92 9.61
C GLY A 217 1.78 -38.89 8.68
N LYS A 218 1.00 -37.99 8.06
CA LYS A 218 1.55 -36.89 7.24
C LYS A 218 1.98 -35.73 8.14
N LEU A 219 3.18 -35.20 7.92
CA LEU A 219 3.67 -34.01 8.63
C LEU A 219 2.86 -32.77 8.22
N LEU A 220 2.23 -32.11 9.19
CA LEU A 220 1.48 -30.87 9.02
C LEU A 220 2.31 -29.64 9.32
N LEU A 221 3.14 -29.70 10.36
CA LEU A 221 4.01 -28.59 10.75
C LEU A 221 5.25 -29.13 11.47
N ALA A 222 6.43 -28.86 10.94
CA ALA A 222 7.68 -29.10 11.66
C ALA A 222 7.87 -28.04 12.74
N ILE A 223 8.06 -28.46 13.98
CA ILE A 223 8.49 -27.56 15.06
C ILE A 223 9.23 -28.36 16.14
N ASP A 224 10.30 -27.76 16.66
CA ASP A 224 11.18 -28.40 17.64
C ASP A 224 10.53 -28.62 19.01
N LYS A 225 9.43 -27.91 19.34
CA LYS A 225 8.75 -28.02 20.63
C LYS A 225 7.24 -27.91 20.51
N ALA A 226 6.55 -28.67 21.35
CA ALA A 226 5.12 -28.53 21.56
C ALA A 226 4.79 -27.09 22.00
N ILE A 227 3.72 -26.55 21.41
CA ILE A 227 3.29 -25.17 21.62
C ILE A 227 2.22 -25.17 22.71
N GLY A 228 2.15 -24.08 23.47
CA GLY A 228 1.18 -23.91 24.54
C GLY A 228 -0.26 -23.87 24.02
N SER A 229 -1.18 -24.40 24.80
CA SER A 229 -2.63 -24.36 24.51
C SER A 229 -3.13 -22.93 24.36
N GLY A 230 -3.84 -22.61 23.27
CA GLY A 230 -4.42 -21.29 23.04
C GLY A 230 -3.52 -20.30 22.30
N GLU A 231 -2.31 -20.69 21.90
CA GLU A 231 -1.47 -19.90 21.01
C GLU A 231 -1.85 -20.12 19.54
N LYS A 232 -1.76 -19.05 18.75
CA LYS A 232 -1.91 -19.10 17.29
C LYS A 232 -0.53 -19.19 16.65
N VAL A 233 -0.37 -20.13 15.73
CA VAL A 233 0.92 -20.41 15.11
C VAL A 233 0.81 -20.08 13.64
N LYS A 234 1.58 -19.10 13.20
CA LYS A 234 1.63 -18.72 11.80
C LYS A 234 2.79 -19.45 11.15
N ALA A 235 2.49 -20.27 10.14
CA ALA A 235 3.51 -20.92 9.33
C ALA A 235 3.27 -20.63 7.85
N GLY A 236 4.33 -20.68 7.06
CA GLY A 236 4.22 -20.61 5.61
C GLY A 236 3.41 -21.78 5.06
N ILE A 237 3.06 -21.69 3.78
CA ILE A 237 2.34 -22.73 3.06
C ILE A 237 3.06 -24.08 3.16
N ASN A 238 2.30 -25.16 3.35
CA ASN A 238 2.88 -26.48 3.59
C ASN A 238 3.42 -27.10 2.29
N VAL A 239 4.70 -27.47 2.29
CA VAL A 239 5.40 -28.20 1.20
C VAL A 239 6.02 -29.52 1.69
N SER A 240 5.59 -30.03 2.85
CA SER A 240 6.17 -31.21 3.52
C SER A 240 5.92 -32.53 2.77
N ASN A 241 5.01 -32.54 1.78
CA ASN A 241 4.78 -33.67 0.90
C ASN A 241 4.44 -33.18 -0.53
N GLN A 242 4.52 -34.09 -1.51
CA GLN A 242 4.35 -33.76 -2.93
C GLN A 242 2.97 -33.14 -3.23
N GLU A 243 1.87 -33.72 -2.72
CA GLU A 243 0.51 -33.20 -2.94
C GLU A 243 0.32 -31.79 -2.36
N ALA A 244 0.92 -31.52 -1.20
CA ALA A 244 0.91 -30.21 -0.55
C ALA A 244 1.77 -29.21 -1.32
N ALA A 245 2.94 -29.62 -1.81
CA ALA A 245 3.81 -28.79 -2.63
C ALA A 245 3.16 -28.41 -3.97
N ASP A 246 2.47 -29.33 -4.64
CA ASP A 246 1.71 -29.04 -5.86
C ASP A 246 0.59 -28.03 -5.61
N SER A 247 -0.15 -28.20 -4.50
CA SER A 247 -1.17 -27.25 -4.06
C SER A 247 -0.56 -25.87 -3.74
N ALA A 248 0.63 -25.87 -3.14
CA ALA A 248 1.36 -24.65 -2.80
C ALA A 248 1.79 -23.87 -4.04
N ILE A 249 2.26 -24.56 -5.09
CA ILE A 249 2.62 -23.92 -6.37
C ILE A 249 1.41 -23.17 -6.96
N THR A 250 0.21 -23.78 -6.95
CA THR A 250 -0.99 -23.10 -7.44
C THR A 250 -1.34 -21.86 -6.61
N ILE A 251 -1.27 -21.96 -5.28
CA ILE A 251 -1.57 -20.82 -4.40
C ILE A 251 -0.57 -19.69 -4.60
N ILE A 252 0.73 -20.00 -4.67
CA ILE A 252 1.79 -19.00 -4.90
C ILE A 252 1.63 -18.36 -6.29
N ASN A 253 1.28 -19.13 -7.33
CA ASN A 253 1.00 -18.56 -8.65
C ASN A 253 -0.16 -17.55 -8.61
N ASN A 254 -1.26 -17.88 -7.94
CA ASN A 254 -2.38 -16.97 -7.78
C ASN A 254 -1.99 -15.70 -7.02
N ALA A 255 -1.13 -15.83 -6.00
CA ALA A 255 -0.58 -14.69 -5.27
C ALA A 255 0.29 -13.79 -6.18
N ILE A 256 1.17 -14.40 -6.98
CA ILE A 256 2.01 -13.69 -7.97
C ILE A 256 1.14 -12.91 -8.95
N GLU A 257 0.08 -13.53 -9.49
CA GLU A 257 -0.85 -12.87 -10.41
C GLU A 257 -1.57 -11.70 -9.74
N THR A 258 -1.99 -11.86 -8.49
CA THR A 258 -2.66 -10.80 -7.71
C THR A 258 -1.74 -9.60 -7.48
N VAL A 259 -0.51 -9.83 -7.04
CA VAL A 259 0.49 -8.77 -6.85
C VAL A 259 0.84 -8.10 -8.19
N SER A 260 0.99 -8.88 -9.26
CA SER A 260 1.30 -8.35 -10.60
C SER A 260 0.17 -7.49 -11.15
N ARG A 261 -1.09 -7.88 -10.90
CA ARG A 261 -2.26 -7.07 -11.25
C ARG A 261 -2.26 -5.75 -10.48
N GLN A 262 -2.05 -5.78 -9.17
CA GLN A 262 -1.98 -4.56 -8.35
C GLN A 262 -0.87 -3.62 -8.83
N ARG A 263 0.33 -4.14 -9.15
CA ARG A 263 1.43 -3.36 -9.73
C ARG A 263 1.05 -2.73 -11.07
N SER A 264 0.40 -3.49 -11.95
CA SER A 264 -0.05 -2.97 -13.24
C SER A 264 -1.10 -1.86 -13.08
N GLU A 265 -2.01 -1.97 -12.11
CA GLU A 265 -3.01 -0.92 -11.82
C GLU A 265 -2.33 0.35 -11.29
N LEU A 266 -1.37 0.20 -10.37
CA LEU A 266 -0.59 1.32 -9.83
C LEU A 266 0.25 2.03 -10.90
N GLY A 267 0.95 1.27 -11.75
CA GLY A 267 1.73 1.82 -12.85
C GLY A 267 0.86 2.52 -13.90
N ALA A 268 -0.37 2.04 -14.13
CA ALA A 268 -1.33 2.75 -14.99
C ALA A 268 -1.80 4.07 -14.37
N MET A 269 -1.90 4.16 -13.04
CA MET A 269 -2.27 5.40 -12.35
C MET A 269 -1.13 6.43 -12.27
N GLN A 270 0.12 5.99 -12.38
CA GLN A 270 1.28 6.88 -12.41
C GLN A 270 1.44 7.61 -13.76
N ASN A 271 1.06 6.96 -14.86
CA ASN A 271 1.18 7.48 -16.22
C ASN A 271 0.04 8.42 -16.60
#